data_AF-A0A1T5G023-F1
#
_entry.id   AF-A0A1T5G023-F1
#
_cell.length_a   1.000
_cell.length_b   1.000
_cell.length_c   1.000
_cell.angle_alpha   90.00
_cell.angle_beta   90.00
_cell.angle_gamma   90.00
#
_symmetry.space_group_name_H-M   'P 1'
#
loop_
_entity.id
_entity.type
_entity.pdbx_description
1 polymer ?
#
loop_
_entity_poly.entity_id
_entity_poly.type
_entity_poly.pdbx_seq_one_letter_code
_entity_poly.pdbx_strand_id
1 'polypeptide(L)'
;MSDIKILDLQFLNTPHAIGSFLIESQDGLILIESGPESTYEHLKSAIESAGFDINDVKHVLLTHIHFDHAGAAWKFAKAGAKIYVHPKGYLHMLDPEKLWNSAKMIYGDDMDRLWGKMEPIAEENLVQVDDNDIVKIGEHEFKTIYTPGHAVHHNAYKLGSVIFTGDVGGVKIGNHPVVPPCPPPDINIELWKQSLDKLDAENADAFYLTHFGRQENTKQHTQELRAILDDWANWIKPYFENGTSPDEITPKFMDYTQNQLRKKGLSSEEIQVYEYANPSWMSVSGLLRYWKLKQQGRI
;
A
#
# COMPACT_ATOMS: atom_id res chain seq x y z
N MET A 1 14.30 4.84 -20.55
CA MET A 1 13.43 4.54 -19.40
C MET A 1 13.66 3.09 -19.05
N SER A 2 13.89 2.79 -17.78
CA SER A 2 13.99 1.42 -17.29
C SER A 2 12.68 0.68 -17.61
N ASP A 3 12.75 -0.55 -18.09
CA ASP A 3 11.56 -1.37 -18.35
C ASP A 3 10.97 -1.82 -17.01
N ILE A 4 9.87 -1.20 -16.60
CA ILE A 4 9.17 -1.53 -15.34
C ILE A 4 8.08 -2.55 -15.67
N LYS A 5 8.23 -3.77 -15.14
CA LYS A 5 7.22 -4.82 -15.30
C LYS A 5 6.27 -4.80 -14.12
N ILE A 6 4.97 -4.78 -14.41
CA ILE A 6 3.91 -4.89 -13.41
C ILE A 6 3.60 -6.38 -13.24
N LEU A 7 3.73 -6.88 -12.01
CA LEU A 7 3.47 -8.26 -11.64
C LEU A 7 2.17 -8.32 -10.84
N ASP A 8 1.13 -8.91 -11.42
CA ASP A 8 -0.15 -9.14 -10.73
C ASP A 8 -0.03 -10.34 -9.81
N LEU A 9 -0.31 -10.15 -8.52
CA LEU A 9 -0.16 -11.18 -7.49
C LEU A 9 -1.38 -12.09 -7.39
N GLN A 10 -2.44 -11.80 -8.14
CA GLN A 10 -3.69 -12.55 -8.14
C GLN A 10 -4.23 -12.80 -6.73
N PHE A 11 -4.19 -11.78 -5.88
CA PHE A 11 -4.64 -11.88 -4.50
C PHE A 11 -6.08 -12.39 -4.44
N LEU A 12 -6.33 -13.44 -3.64
CA LEU A 12 -7.59 -14.16 -3.58
C LEU A 12 -8.05 -14.70 -4.95
N ASN A 13 -7.09 -15.12 -5.79
CA ASN A 13 -7.30 -15.55 -7.18
C ASN A 13 -8.03 -14.52 -8.04
N THR A 14 -7.87 -13.24 -7.71
CA THR A 14 -8.50 -12.13 -8.43
C THR A 14 -7.45 -11.23 -9.05
N PRO A 15 -7.53 -10.93 -10.36
CA PRO A 15 -6.57 -10.05 -11.01
C PRO A 15 -6.68 -8.61 -10.50
N HIS A 16 -5.56 -7.90 -10.59
CA HIS A 16 -5.39 -6.46 -10.34
C HIS A 16 -5.63 -6.00 -8.90
N ALA A 17 -5.81 -6.92 -7.94
CA ALA A 17 -6.02 -6.55 -6.54
C ALA A 17 -4.73 -6.07 -5.85
N ILE A 18 -3.60 -6.75 -6.09
CA ILE A 18 -2.28 -6.38 -5.56
C ILE A 18 -1.25 -6.60 -6.67
N GLY A 19 -0.36 -5.63 -6.85
CA GLY A 19 0.72 -5.67 -7.83
C GLY A 19 2.07 -5.36 -7.20
N SER A 20 3.09 -6.04 -7.69
CA SER A 20 4.50 -5.71 -7.45
C SER A 20 5.14 -5.17 -8.72
N PHE A 21 6.28 -4.49 -8.58
CA PHE A 21 6.98 -3.90 -9.72
C PHE A 21 8.40 -4.45 -9.81
N LEU A 22 8.75 -5.01 -10.96
CA LEU A 22 10.07 -5.61 -11.22
C LEU A 22 10.87 -4.73 -12.17
N ILE A 23 12.11 -4.46 -11.77
CA ILE A 23 13.06 -3.63 -12.52
C ILE A 23 14.39 -4.38 -12.57
N GLU A 24 14.95 -4.52 -13.76
CA GLU A 24 16.27 -5.09 -13.97
C GLU A 24 17.35 -4.04 -13.69
N SER A 25 18.47 -4.46 -13.09
CA SER A 25 19.66 -3.63 -12.93
C SER A 25 20.93 -4.47 -13.04
N GLN A 26 22.08 -3.81 -13.19
CA GLN A 26 23.39 -4.49 -13.18
C GLN A 26 23.72 -5.16 -11.83
N ASP A 27 23.07 -4.75 -10.73
CA ASP A 27 23.29 -5.27 -9.37
C ASP A 27 22.20 -6.28 -8.94
N GLY A 28 21.51 -6.87 -9.92
CA GLY A 28 20.41 -7.82 -9.73
C GLY A 28 19.03 -7.18 -9.87
N LEU A 29 17.98 -8.00 -9.75
CA LEU A 29 16.61 -7.53 -9.87
C LEU A 29 16.19 -6.75 -8.63
N ILE A 30 15.42 -5.70 -8.89
CA ILE A 30 14.81 -4.83 -7.91
C ILE A 30 13.31 -5.09 -7.94
N LEU A 31 12.75 -5.39 -6.78
CA LEU A 31 11.33 -5.54 -6.56
C LEU A 31 10.82 -4.37 -5.72
N ILE A 32 9.74 -3.73 -6.16
CA ILE A 32 8.98 -2.80 -5.33
C ILE A 32 7.71 -3.52 -4.88
N GLU A 33 7.52 -3.61 -3.56
CA GLU A 33 6.53 -4.44 -2.87
C GLU A 33 6.71 -5.94 -3.07
N SER A 34 6.55 -6.70 -1.98
CA SER A 34 6.62 -8.16 -2.00
C SER A 34 5.24 -8.83 -1.99
N GLY A 35 4.18 -8.07 -1.73
CA GLY A 35 2.86 -8.64 -1.52
C GLY A 35 2.73 -9.38 -0.18
N PRO A 36 1.55 -9.98 0.08
CA PRO A 36 1.38 -10.92 1.16
C PRO A 36 2.02 -12.28 0.86
N GLU A 37 2.44 -13.00 1.90
CA GLU A 37 3.11 -14.28 1.74
C GLU A 37 2.21 -15.34 1.09
N SER A 38 0.90 -15.23 1.29
CA SER A 38 -0.13 -16.03 0.63
C SER A 38 -0.07 -15.97 -0.90
N THR A 39 0.52 -14.91 -1.48
CA THR A 39 0.67 -14.72 -2.93
C THR A 39 2.08 -14.98 -3.45
N TYR A 40 3.00 -15.45 -2.61
CA TYR A 40 4.41 -15.61 -3.00
C TYR A 40 4.59 -16.52 -4.24
N GLU A 41 3.82 -17.59 -4.37
CA GLU A 41 3.90 -18.48 -5.55
C GLU A 41 3.36 -17.80 -6.83
N HIS A 42 2.38 -16.90 -6.72
CA HIS A 42 1.93 -16.09 -7.85
C HIS A 42 2.99 -15.06 -8.24
N LEU A 43 3.60 -14.37 -7.26
CA LEU A 43 4.72 -13.46 -7.50
C LEU A 43 5.88 -14.18 -8.21
N LYS A 44 6.28 -15.35 -7.71
CA LYS A 44 7.31 -16.19 -8.33
C LYS A 44 6.97 -16.53 -9.77
N SER A 45 5.76 -17.04 -10.00
CA SER A 45 5.29 -17.39 -11.35
C SER A 45 5.27 -16.18 -12.30
N ALA A 46 4.93 -14.99 -11.79
CA ALA A 46 4.93 -13.75 -12.56
C ALA A 46 6.36 -13.29 -12.93
N ILE A 47 7.32 -13.40 -12.02
CA ILE A 47 8.74 -13.13 -12.28
C ILE A 47 9.29 -14.10 -13.34
N GLU A 48 9.02 -15.40 -13.19
CA GLU A 48 9.46 -16.44 -14.13
C GLU A 48 8.83 -16.24 -15.51
N SER A 49 7.54 -15.91 -15.57
CA SER A 49 6.85 -15.60 -16.83
C SER A 49 7.39 -14.33 -17.51
N ALA A 50 7.94 -13.40 -16.74
CA ALA A 50 8.61 -12.21 -17.24
C ALA A 50 10.04 -12.49 -17.74
N GLY A 51 10.52 -13.74 -17.64
CA GLY A 51 11.82 -14.19 -18.15
C GLY A 51 12.96 -14.12 -17.15
N PHE A 52 12.66 -14.04 -15.85
CA PHE A 52 13.65 -13.86 -14.79
C PHE A 52 13.62 -14.98 -13.75
N ASP A 53 14.72 -15.18 -13.03
CA ASP A 53 14.75 -16.06 -11.85
C ASP A 53 14.42 -15.26 -10.59
N ILE A 54 13.52 -15.78 -9.75
CA ILE A 54 13.21 -15.18 -8.45
C ILE A 54 14.44 -15.01 -7.55
N ASN A 55 15.44 -15.90 -7.69
CA ASN A 55 16.69 -15.83 -6.94
C ASN A 55 17.59 -14.66 -7.39
N ASP A 56 17.32 -14.05 -8.53
CA ASP A 56 18.01 -12.85 -9.00
C ASP A 56 17.45 -11.58 -8.36
N VAL A 57 16.36 -11.65 -7.61
CA VAL A 57 15.89 -10.54 -6.76
C VAL A 57 16.90 -10.31 -5.64
N LYS A 58 17.66 -9.22 -5.76
CA LYS A 58 18.68 -8.81 -4.77
C LYS A 58 18.23 -7.63 -3.92
N HIS A 59 17.17 -6.93 -4.33
CA HIS A 59 16.69 -5.72 -3.67
C HIS A 59 15.18 -5.70 -3.62
N VAL A 60 14.60 -5.43 -2.46
CA VAL A 60 13.15 -5.24 -2.27
C VAL A 60 12.91 -3.91 -1.56
N LEU A 61 12.27 -2.95 -2.23
CA LEU A 61 11.89 -1.68 -1.64
C LEU A 61 10.43 -1.74 -1.21
N LEU A 62 10.18 -1.51 0.07
CA LEU A 62 8.84 -1.56 0.67
C LEU A 62 8.33 -0.14 0.86
N THR A 63 7.15 0.16 0.32
CA THR A 63 6.55 1.49 0.59
C THR A 63 6.19 1.58 2.07
N HIS A 64 5.66 0.49 2.63
CA HIS A 64 5.36 0.37 4.05
C HIS A 64 5.21 -1.11 4.45
N ILE A 65 5.01 -1.37 5.75
CA ILE A 65 5.09 -2.72 6.33
C ILE A 65 3.73 -3.41 6.52
N HIS A 66 2.66 -2.95 5.87
CA HIS A 66 1.41 -3.72 5.89
C HIS A 66 1.59 -5.06 5.15
N PHE A 67 0.79 -6.05 5.51
CA PHE A 67 0.98 -7.43 5.09
C PHE A 67 0.83 -7.62 3.58
N ASP A 68 -0.06 -6.89 2.96
CA ASP A 68 -0.28 -6.81 1.51
C ASP A 68 0.86 -6.16 0.73
N HIS A 69 1.83 -5.53 1.42
CA HIS A 69 3.01 -4.89 0.81
C HIS A 69 4.30 -5.64 1.15
N ALA A 70 4.48 -5.98 2.43
CA ALA A 70 5.74 -6.48 2.98
C ALA A 70 5.68 -7.95 3.45
N GLY A 71 4.52 -8.61 3.37
CA GLY A 71 4.30 -9.92 3.97
C GLY A 71 5.26 -11.00 3.46
N ALA A 72 5.65 -10.97 2.19
CA ALA A 72 6.59 -11.93 1.61
C ALA A 72 8.06 -11.49 1.66
N ALA A 73 8.38 -10.29 2.14
CA ALA A 73 9.73 -9.71 2.10
C ALA A 73 10.80 -10.59 2.77
N TRP A 74 10.42 -11.30 3.84
CA TRP A 74 11.32 -12.19 4.58
C TRP A 74 11.87 -13.35 3.74
N LYS A 75 11.11 -13.84 2.74
CA LYS A 75 11.58 -14.91 1.85
C LYS A 75 12.74 -14.43 0.98
N PHE A 76 12.63 -13.21 0.47
CA PHE A 76 13.70 -12.57 -0.32
C PHE A 76 14.93 -12.30 0.55
N ALA A 77 14.74 -11.83 1.78
CA ALA A 77 15.85 -11.64 2.71
C ALA A 77 16.59 -12.95 3.01
N LYS A 78 15.87 -14.06 3.24
CA LYS A 78 16.47 -15.40 3.41
C LYS A 78 17.26 -15.87 2.18
N ALA A 79 16.86 -15.44 0.99
CA ALA A 79 17.60 -15.67 -0.25
C ALA A 79 18.78 -14.70 -0.46
N GLY A 80 19.03 -13.79 0.49
CA GLY A 80 20.16 -12.86 0.49
C GLY A 80 19.84 -11.45 -0.02
N ALA A 81 18.57 -11.14 -0.33
CA ALA A 81 18.20 -9.80 -0.79
C ALA A 81 18.31 -8.74 0.33
N LYS A 82 18.54 -7.49 -0.06
CA LYS A 82 18.40 -6.31 0.81
C LYS A 82 16.95 -5.84 0.80
N ILE A 83 16.41 -5.53 1.97
CA ILE A 83 15.05 -5.07 2.17
C ILE A 83 15.09 -3.63 2.68
N TYR A 84 14.62 -2.70 1.86
CA TYR A 84 14.62 -1.28 2.16
C TYR A 84 13.30 -0.90 2.80
N VAL A 85 13.36 -0.29 3.99
CA VAL A 85 12.19 0.01 4.81
C VAL A 85 12.36 1.35 5.54
N HIS A 86 11.27 2.05 5.77
CA HIS A 86 11.28 3.25 6.60
C HIS A 86 11.77 2.94 8.03
N PRO A 87 12.56 3.82 8.70
CA PRO A 87 13.07 3.59 10.07
C PRO A 87 12.00 3.19 11.09
N LYS A 88 10.78 3.76 10.99
CA LYS A 88 9.65 3.40 11.87
C LYS A 88 9.08 1.99 11.63
N GLY A 89 9.31 1.40 10.47
CA GLY A 89 8.93 0.02 10.17
C GLY A 89 10.02 -0.99 10.51
N TYR A 90 11.28 -0.54 10.65
CA TYR A 90 12.46 -1.38 10.82
C TYR A 90 12.33 -2.42 11.95
N LEU A 91 11.97 -1.98 13.16
CA LEU A 91 11.86 -2.88 14.31
C LEU A 91 10.76 -3.95 14.12
N HIS A 92 9.71 -3.65 13.37
CA HIS A 92 8.65 -4.62 13.06
C HIS A 92 9.08 -5.64 12.00
N MET A 93 10.03 -5.30 11.13
CA MET A 93 10.60 -6.27 10.18
C MET A 93 11.65 -7.16 10.86
N LEU A 94 12.40 -6.63 11.82
CA LEU A 94 13.29 -7.42 12.69
C LEU A 94 12.50 -8.41 13.55
N ASP A 95 11.38 -7.97 14.10
CA ASP A 95 10.49 -8.79 14.93
C ASP A 95 9.02 -8.47 14.64
N PRO A 96 8.34 -9.30 13.81
CA PRO A 96 6.97 -9.03 13.38
C PRO A 96 5.92 -9.39 14.41
N GLU A 97 6.26 -9.90 15.61
CA GLU A 97 5.28 -10.38 16.58
C GLU A 97 4.22 -9.31 16.92
N LYS A 98 4.65 -8.08 17.18
CA LYS A 98 3.71 -6.98 17.50
C LYS A 98 2.81 -6.61 16.32
N LEU A 99 3.37 -6.59 15.11
CA LEU A 99 2.65 -6.27 13.89
C LEU A 99 1.59 -7.36 13.61
N TRP A 100 2.01 -8.62 13.70
CA TRP A 100 1.15 -9.80 13.55
C TRP A 100 0.00 -9.81 14.56
N ASN A 101 0.30 -9.61 15.84
CA ASN A 101 -0.72 -9.61 16.88
C ASN A 101 -1.72 -8.46 16.69
N SER A 102 -1.27 -7.29 16.22
CA SER A 102 -2.16 -6.18 15.89
C SER A 102 -3.10 -6.52 14.72
N ALA A 103 -2.57 -7.07 13.63
CA ALA A 103 -3.38 -7.49 12.48
C ALA A 103 -4.34 -8.64 12.85
N LYS A 104 -3.91 -9.59 13.69
CA LYS A 104 -4.75 -10.70 14.14
C LYS A 104 -5.99 -10.26 14.92
N MET A 105 -5.93 -9.13 15.64
CA MET A 105 -7.12 -8.55 16.28
C MET A 105 -8.17 -8.06 15.26
N ILE A 106 -7.75 -7.74 14.04
CA ILE A 106 -8.62 -7.24 12.97
C ILE A 106 -9.13 -8.40 12.11
N TYR A 107 -8.23 -9.29 11.67
CA TYR A 107 -8.56 -10.34 10.71
C TYR A 107 -8.90 -11.69 11.35
N GLY A 108 -8.59 -11.90 12.63
CA GLY A 108 -8.93 -13.13 13.35
C GLY A 108 -8.43 -14.39 12.64
N ASP A 109 -9.35 -15.30 12.34
CA ASP A 109 -9.07 -16.59 11.71
C ASP A 109 -8.69 -16.46 10.22
N ASP A 110 -8.92 -15.30 9.61
CA ASP A 110 -8.56 -15.03 8.20
C ASP A 110 -7.08 -14.64 8.01
N MET A 111 -6.30 -14.46 9.09
CA MET A 111 -4.89 -14.07 9.01
C MET A 111 -4.08 -14.95 8.04
N ASP A 112 -4.13 -16.27 8.21
CA ASP A 112 -3.34 -17.18 7.39
C ASP A 112 -3.83 -17.21 5.93
N ARG A 113 -5.16 -17.12 5.72
CA ARG A 113 -5.77 -17.11 4.38
C ARG A 113 -5.40 -15.86 3.59
N LEU A 114 -5.41 -14.70 4.25
CA LEU A 114 -5.13 -13.42 3.62
C LEU A 114 -3.63 -13.17 3.52
N TRP A 115 -2.88 -13.37 4.60
CA TRP A 115 -1.52 -12.83 4.70
C TRP A 115 -0.43 -13.87 4.62
N GLY A 116 -0.75 -15.14 4.84
CA GLY A 116 0.24 -16.20 4.98
C GLY A 116 1.13 -15.94 6.21
N LYS A 117 2.39 -16.36 6.17
CA LYS A 117 3.33 -16.18 7.29
C LYS A 117 4.19 -14.93 7.15
N MET A 118 4.54 -14.33 8.27
CA MET A 118 5.59 -13.31 8.34
C MET A 118 6.66 -13.71 9.35
N GLU A 119 7.90 -13.82 8.89
CA GLU A 119 9.05 -14.18 9.73
C GLU A 119 10.00 -13.00 9.94
N PRO A 120 10.79 -13.01 11.03
CA PRO A 120 11.89 -12.06 11.25
C PRO A 120 12.83 -11.93 10.04
N ILE A 121 13.24 -10.70 9.76
CA ILE A 121 14.30 -10.40 8.80
C ILE A 121 15.58 -10.07 9.56
N ALA A 122 16.71 -10.67 9.16
CA ALA A 122 17.99 -10.42 9.82
C ALA A 122 18.47 -8.97 9.61
N GLU A 123 19.16 -8.41 10.60
CA GLU A 123 19.64 -7.02 10.59
C GLU A 123 20.53 -6.73 9.37
N GLU A 124 21.38 -7.67 8.98
CA GLU A 124 22.24 -7.54 7.81
C GLU A 124 21.46 -7.43 6.49
N ASN A 125 20.21 -7.88 6.43
CA ASN A 125 19.36 -7.79 5.25
C ASN A 125 18.50 -6.52 5.23
N LEU A 126 18.31 -5.83 6.36
CA LEU A 126 17.48 -4.63 6.43
C LEU A 126 18.30 -3.37 6.19
N VAL A 127 17.75 -2.48 5.37
CA VAL A 127 18.31 -1.16 5.07
C VAL A 127 17.26 -0.11 5.41
N GLN A 128 17.58 0.76 6.37
CA GLN A 128 16.71 1.88 6.72
C GLN A 128 16.83 2.98 5.68
N VAL A 129 15.69 3.48 5.18
CA VAL A 129 15.63 4.58 4.20
C VAL A 129 14.59 5.62 4.61
N ASP A 130 15.03 6.87 4.75
CA ASP A 130 14.24 8.00 5.25
C ASP A 130 14.05 9.09 4.17
N ASP A 131 13.33 10.16 4.50
CA ASP A 131 12.99 11.23 3.58
C ASP A 131 14.21 11.81 2.86
N ASN A 132 14.15 11.88 1.53
CA ASN A 132 15.19 12.36 0.62
C ASN A 132 16.44 11.48 0.49
N ASP A 133 16.49 10.30 1.12
CA ASP A 133 17.58 9.35 0.84
C ASP A 133 17.55 8.91 -0.63
N ILE A 134 18.75 8.75 -1.20
CA ILE A 134 18.94 8.22 -2.55
C ILE A 134 19.43 6.77 -2.45
N VAL A 135 18.57 5.83 -2.81
CA VAL A 135 18.93 4.41 -2.91
C VAL A 135 19.49 4.16 -4.30
N LYS A 136 20.79 3.84 -4.38
CA LYS A 136 21.46 3.50 -5.64
C LYS A 136 21.57 1.99 -5.79
N ILE A 137 21.06 1.46 -6.88
CA ILE A 137 21.13 0.03 -7.22
C ILE A 137 21.45 -0.08 -8.71
N GLY A 138 22.65 -0.55 -9.04
CA GLY A 138 23.18 -0.52 -10.40
C GLY A 138 23.13 0.90 -10.97
N GLU A 139 22.47 1.04 -12.12
CA GLU A 139 22.27 2.29 -12.83
C GLU A 139 21.05 3.11 -12.34
N HIS A 140 20.25 2.57 -11.42
CA HIS A 140 19.03 3.24 -10.95
C HIS A 140 19.28 4.03 -9.66
N GLU A 141 18.70 5.23 -9.60
CA GLU A 141 18.64 6.05 -8.39
C GLU A 141 17.18 6.23 -7.98
N PHE A 142 16.81 5.71 -6.81
CA PHE A 142 15.49 5.90 -6.22
C PHE A 142 15.57 7.01 -5.17
N LYS A 143 14.82 8.10 -5.37
CA LYS A 143 14.61 9.09 -4.33
C LYS A 143 13.50 8.62 -3.40
N THR A 144 13.79 8.49 -2.13
CA THR A 144 12.82 8.20 -1.07
C THR A 144 12.06 9.46 -0.70
N ILE A 145 10.74 9.36 -0.59
CA ILE A 145 9.85 10.46 -0.21
C ILE A 145 9.01 9.96 0.97
N TYR A 146 9.26 10.49 2.16
CA TYR A 146 8.48 10.15 3.34
C TYR A 146 7.07 10.72 3.21
N THR A 147 6.10 9.81 3.22
CA THR A 147 4.71 10.06 2.84
C THR A 147 3.72 9.51 3.89
N PRO A 148 3.75 10.02 5.13
CA PRO A 148 2.84 9.57 6.17
C PRO A 148 1.38 9.95 5.89
N GLY A 149 0.47 9.29 6.58
CA GLY A 149 -0.96 9.61 6.55
C GLY A 149 -1.82 8.37 6.43
N HIS A 150 -1.47 7.46 5.52
CA HIS A 150 -1.99 6.09 5.49
C HIS A 150 -1.36 5.26 6.63
N ALA A 151 -0.03 5.30 6.73
CA ALA A 151 0.72 4.71 7.83
C ALA A 151 1.88 5.62 8.24
N VAL A 152 2.33 5.55 9.48
CA VAL A 152 3.45 6.40 9.97
C VAL A 152 4.81 5.98 9.41
N HIS A 153 4.91 4.78 8.84
CA HIS A 153 6.12 4.18 8.29
C HIS A 153 6.04 4.08 6.75
N HIS A 154 5.33 5.01 6.11
CA HIS A 154 5.08 4.99 4.68
C HIS A 154 6.06 5.89 3.90
N ASN A 155 6.68 5.32 2.88
CA ASN A 155 7.54 5.94 1.89
C ASN A 155 6.98 5.74 0.48
N ALA A 156 7.21 6.70 -0.39
CA ALA A 156 7.11 6.54 -1.83
C ALA A 156 8.50 6.57 -2.44
N TYR A 157 8.70 5.91 -3.58
CA TYR A 157 9.99 5.87 -4.28
C TYR A 157 9.87 6.45 -5.67
N LYS A 158 10.64 7.50 -5.95
CA LYS A 158 10.71 8.09 -7.29
C LYS A 158 11.88 7.50 -8.06
N LEU A 159 11.60 7.00 -9.28
CA LEU A 159 12.59 6.55 -10.24
C LEU A 159 12.43 7.35 -11.54
N GLY A 160 13.40 8.19 -11.88
CA GLY A 160 13.31 9.06 -13.05
C GLY A 160 12.06 9.95 -12.99
N SER A 161 11.13 9.77 -13.94
CA SER A 161 9.89 10.54 -14.02
C SER A 161 8.66 9.84 -13.44
N VAL A 162 8.81 8.68 -12.79
CA VAL A 162 7.68 7.93 -12.20
C VAL A 162 7.84 7.77 -10.69
N ILE A 163 6.74 7.52 -9.99
CA ILE A 163 6.75 7.29 -8.53
C ILE A 163 5.96 6.02 -8.20
N PHE A 164 6.57 5.13 -7.42
CA PHE A 164 5.90 4.04 -6.73
C PHE A 164 5.35 4.58 -5.41
N THR A 165 4.03 4.74 -5.33
CA THR A 165 3.40 5.53 -4.26
C THR A 165 2.84 4.71 -3.12
N GLY A 166 2.84 3.37 -3.24
CA GLY A 166 2.13 2.53 -2.28
C GLY A 166 0.68 2.98 -2.11
N ASP A 167 0.23 2.96 -0.86
CA ASP A 167 -1.14 3.27 -0.49
C ASP A 167 -1.43 4.75 -0.33
N VAL A 168 -0.40 5.58 -0.17
CA VAL A 168 -0.61 7.04 -0.15
C VAL A 168 -1.14 7.54 -1.51
N GLY A 169 -0.87 6.80 -2.59
CA GLY A 169 -1.44 7.04 -3.92
C GLY A 169 -2.87 6.54 -4.09
N GLY A 170 -3.42 5.81 -3.11
CA GLY A 170 -4.77 5.25 -3.15
C GLY A 170 -4.90 4.01 -4.04
N VAL A 171 -6.10 3.43 -4.00
CA VAL A 171 -6.53 2.32 -4.85
C VAL A 171 -7.38 2.86 -5.99
N LYS A 172 -7.07 2.47 -7.20
CA LYS A 172 -7.91 2.68 -8.38
C LYS A 172 -7.78 1.41 -9.20
N ILE A 173 -8.66 1.02 -10.12
CA ILE A 173 -8.48 -0.23 -10.88
C ILE A 173 -8.90 0.05 -12.31
N GLY A 174 -8.02 -0.19 -13.29
CA GLY A 174 -8.24 0.25 -14.66
C GLY A 174 -8.46 1.77 -14.75
N ASN A 175 -9.56 2.19 -15.40
CA ASN A 175 -9.93 3.60 -15.58
C ASN A 175 -11.00 4.08 -14.59
N HIS A 176 -11.18 3.36 -13.48
CA HIS A 176 -12.22 3.63 -12.48
C HIS A 176 -11.80 4.73 -11.48
N PRO A 177 -12.66 5.12 -10.51
CA PRO A 177 -12.30 6.14 -9.53
C PRO A 177 -11.19 5.71 -8.57
N VAL A 178 -10.44 6.69 -8.05
CA VAL A 178 -9.54 6.46 -6.91
C VAL A 178 -10.29 6.48 -5.58
N VAL A 179 -9.93 5.57 -4.69
CA VAL A 179 -10.44 5.44 -3.32
C VAL A 179 -9.27 5.33 -2.33
N PRO A 180 -9.38 5.88 -1.12
CA PRO A 180 -8.31 5.85 -0.14
C PRO A 180 -8.38 4.58 0.73
N PRO A 181 -7.29 3.83 0.93
CA PRO A 181 -7.22 2.81 1.97
C PRO A 181 -7.07 3.43 3.35
N CYS A 182 -8.13 3.39 4.18
CA CYS A 182 -8.10 4.01 5.52
C CYS A 182 -8.04 2.98 6.68
N PRO A 183 -7.17 1.97 6.67
CA PRO A 183 -7.13 0.97 7.74
C PRO A 183 -6.69 1.58 9.08
N PRO A 184 -7.15 1.06 10.23
CA PRO A 184 -6.56 1.41 11.52
C PRO A 184 -5.10 0.92 11.60
N PRO A 185 -4.25 1.45 12.51
CA PRO A 185 -4.56 2.46 13.53
C PRO A 185 -4.09 3.89 13.19
N ASP A 186 -3.45 4.11 12.05
CA ASP A 186 -2.55 5.27 11.85
C ASP A 186 -3.07 6.37 10.91
N ILE A 187 -4.34 6.31 10.51
CA ILE A 187 -4.90 7.30 9.57
C ILE A 187 -4.80 8.73 10.10
N ASN A 188 -4.14 9.56 9.31
CA ASN A 188 -4.06 11.00 9.48
C ASN A 188 -4.24 11.68 8.11
N ILE A 189 -5.42 12.25 7.89
CA ILE A 189 -5.82 12.82 6.61
C ILE A 189 -5.03 14.09 6.27
N GLU A 190 -4.72 14.91 7.26
CA GLU A 190 -3.91 16.12 7.10
C GLU A 190 -2.49 15.78 6.63
N LEU A 191 -1.85 14.81 7.28
CA LEU A 191 -0.53 14.32 6.85
C LEU A 191 -0.60 13.65 5.48
N TRP A 192 -1.66 12.88 5.20
CA TRP A 192 -1.85 12.28 3.89
C TRP A 192 -1.91 13.35 2.80
N LYS A 193 -2.68 14.42 3.00
CA LYS A 193 -2.75 15.54 2.05
C LYS A 193 -1.40 16.24 1.88
N GLN A 194 -0.62 16.42 2.95
CA GLN A 194 0.74 16.97 2.84
C GLN A 194 1.66 16.02 2.04
N SER A 195 1.50 14.71 2.20
CA SER A 195 2.21 13.70 1.42
C SER A 195 1.83 13.78 -0.06
N LEU A 196 0.54 13.98 -0.39
CA LEU A 196 0.12 14.23 -1.76
C LEU A 196 0.72 15.55 -2.31
N ASP A 197 0.88 16.59 -1.49
CA ASP A 197 1.52 17.85 -1.93
C ASP A 197 3.00 17.60 -2.30
N LYS A 198 3.71 16.76 -1.52
CA LYS A 198 5.06 16.33 -1.87
C LYS A 198 5.09 15.58 -3.20
N LEU A 199 4.16 14.65 -3.42
CA LEU A 199 4.08 13.90 -4.68
C LEU A 199 3.79 14.81 -5.88
N ASP A 200 2.88 15.78 -5.73
CA ASP A 200 2.55 16.77 -6.77
C ASP A 200 3.77 17.62 -7.14
N ALA A 201 4.61 17.98 -6.15
CA ALA A 201 5.82 18.77 -6.35
C ALA A 201 6.93 18.04 -7.13
N GLU A 202 6.92 16.71 -7.15
CA GLU A 202 7.90 15.91 -7.90
C GLU A 202 7.67 15.90 -9.41
N ASN A 203 6.52 16.41 -9.87
CA ASN A 203 6.11 16.49 -11.28
C ASN A 203 6.30 15.17 -12.04
N ALA A 204 5.85 14.07 -11.45
CA ALA A 204 5.92 12.75 -12.06
C ALA A 204 4.95 12.62 -13.25
N ASP A 205 5.42 11.95 -14.31
CA ASP A 205 4.63 11.60 -15.50
C ASP A 205 3.56 10.57 -15.15
N ALA A 206 3.87 9.63 -14.25
CA ALA A 206 2.97 8.58 -13.82
C ALA A 206 3.25 8.12 -12.38
N PHE A 207 2.20 7.60 -11.75
CA PHE A 207 2.28 6.82 -10.51
C PHE A 207 2.17 5.33 -10.79
N TYR A 208 2.83 4.52 -9.99
CA TYR A 208 2.65 3.06 -9.92
C TYR A 208 2.04 2.75 -8.55
N LEU A 209 0.77 2.33 -8.58
CA LEU A 209 -0.04 2.08 -7.39
C LEU A 209 -0.03 0.59 -7.08
N THR A 210 0.25 0.19 -5.84
CA THR A 210 0.32 -1.24 -5.48
C THR A 210 -0.96 -1.96 -5.84
N HIS A 211 -2.12 -1.35 -5.63
CA HIS A 211 -3.40 -1.98 -5.90
C HIS A 211 -3.93 -1.76 -7.33
N PHE A 212 -3.05 -1.90 -8.36
CA PHE A 212 -3.36 -2.06 -9.82
C PHE A 212 -2.38 -1.43 -10.86
N GLY A 213 -1.29 -0.80 -10.45
CA GLY A 213 -0.21 -0.40 -11.35
C GLY A 213 -0.28 1.03 -11.91
N ARG A 214 0.09 1.20 -13.18
CA ARG A 214 0.48 2.51 -13.75
C ARG A 214 -0.72 3.43 -13.97
N GLN A 215 -0.63 4.66 -13.46
CA GLN A 215 -1.61 5.74 -13.61
C GLN A 215 -0.98 7.03 -14.12
N GLU A 216 -1.57 7.61 -15.15
CA GLU A 216 -1.17 8.90 -15.70
C GLU A 216 -2.05 10.03 -15.12
N ASN A 217 -1.81 11.28 -15.55
CA ASN A 217 -2.53 12.47 -15.06
C ASN A 217 -2.43 12.62 -13.53
N THR A 218 -1.21 12.51 -13.00
CA THR A 218 -0.91 12.48 -11.56
C THR A 218 -1.58 13.59 -10.75
N LYS A 219 -1.65 14.82 -11.27
CA LYS A 219 -2.34 15.95 -10.61
C LYS A 219 -3.85 15.76 -10.49
N GLN A 220 -4.50 15.22 -11.52
CA GLN A 220 -5.93 14.92 -11.44
C GLN A 220 -6.16 13.79 -10.45
N HIS A 221 -5.31 12.77 -10.49
CA HIS A 221 -5.36 11.64 -9.57
C HIS A 221 -5.27 12.06 -8.10
N THR A 222 -4.29 12.90 -7.73
CA THR A 222 -4.17 13.40 -6.35
C THR A 222 -5.34 14.31 -5.95
N GLN A 223 -5.88 15.12 -6.86
CA GLN A 223 -7.06 15.94 -6.61
C GLN A 223 -8.31 15.10 -6.30
N GLU A 224 -8.56 14.05 -7.09
CA GLU A 224 -9.65 13.10 -6.86
C GLU A 224 -9.48 12.37 -5.53
N LEU A 225 -8.25 11.94 -5.21
CA LEU A 225 -7.93 11.26 -3.95
C LEU A 225 -8.17 12.17 -2.73
N ARG A 226 -7.79 13.45 -2.80
CA ARG A 226 -8.07 14.44 -1.72
C ARG A 226 -9.56 14.60 -1.49
N ALA A 227 -10.34 14.69 -2.57
CA ALA A 227 -11.78 14.87 -2.49
C ALA A 227 -12.46 13.68 -1.82
N ILE A 228 -12.06 12.45 -2.16
CA ILE A 228 -12.65 11.24 -1.56
C ILE A 228 -12.21 11.03 -0.10
N LEU A 229 -10.97 11.40 0.25
CA LEU A 229 -10.51 11.42 1.65
C LEU A 229 -11.39 12.34 2.52
N ASP A 230 -11.67 13.55 2.05
CA ASP A 230 -12.56 14.48 2.73
C ASP A 230 -13.99 13.96 2.81
N ASP A 231 -14.49 13.40 1.72
CA ASP A 231 -15.83 12.85 1.63
C ASP A 231 -16.05 11.73 2.66
N TRP A 232 -15.16 10.73 2.69
CA TRP A 232 -15.26 9.60 3.63
C TRP A 232 -15.15 10.06 5.09
N ALA A 233 -14.23 10.97 5.38
CA ALA A 233 -14.09 11.52 6.72
C ALA A 233 -15.34 12.28 7.18
N ASN A 234 -15.87 13.16 6.32
CA ASN A 234 -17.06 13.94 6.62
C ASN A 234 -18.30 13.06 6.75
N TRP A 235 -18.39 11.98 5.99
CA TRP A 235 -19.48 11.01 6.10
C TRP A 235 -19.48 10.29 7.45
N ILE A 236 -18.30 9.89 7.95
CA ILE A 236 -18.15 9.21 9.25
C ILE A 236 -18.37 10.15 10.44
N LYS A 237 -18.02 11.43 10.30
CA LYS A 237 -18.05 12.42 11.39
C LYS A 237 -19.35 12.47 12.21
N PRO A 238 -20.56 12.59 11.62
CA PRO A 238 -21.80 12.64 12.42
C PRO A 238 -22.05 11.36 13.23
N TYR A 239 -21.62 10.19 12.73
CA TYR A 239 -21.73 8.94 13.47
C TYR A 239 -20.77 8.91 14.66
N PHE A 240 -19.55 9.43 14.48
CA PHE A 240 -18.60 9.62 15.58
C PHE A 240 -19.16 10.57 16.65
N GLU A 241 -19.69 11.73 16.26
CA GLU A 241 -20.24 12.74 17.18
C GLU A 241 -21.45 12.21 17.97
N ASN A 242 -22.26 11.35 17.36
CA ASN A 242 -23.38 10.68 18.01
C ASN A 242 -22.99 9.45 18.83
N GLY A 243 -21.70 9.07 18.86
CA GLY A 243 -21.23 7.87 19.55
C GLY A 243 -21.82 6.57 18.99
N THR A 244 -22.15 6.53 17.69
CA THR A 244 -22.70 5.35 17.03
C THR A 244 -21.66 4.21 17.04
N SER A 245 -22.11 2.98 17.27
CA SER A 245 -21.22 1.82 17.31
C SER A 245 -20.63 1.51 15.92
N PRO A 246 -19.38 1.02 15.82
CA PRO A 246 -18.81 0.57 14.54
C PRO A 246 -19.68 -0.45 13.80
N ASP A 247 -20.35 -1.35 14.54
CA ASP A 247 -21.23 -2.39 13.97
C ASP A 247 -22.43 -1.81 13.21
N GLU A 248 -22.97 -0.67 13.67
CA GLU A 248 -24.06 0.03 12.99
C GLU A 248 -23.59 0.90 11.81
N ILE A 249 -22.34 1.38 11.87
CA ILE A 249 -21.76 2.26 10.83
C ILE A 249 -21.29 1.43 9.65
N THR A 250 -20.67 0.28 9.91
CA THR A 250 -19.98 -0.54 8.90
C THR A 250 -20.84 -0.89 7.70
N PRO A 251 -22.04 -1.52 7.84
CA PRO A 251 -22.85 -1.86 6.67
C PRO A 251 -23.32 -0.62 5.90
N LYS A 252 -23.57 0.51 6.58
CA LYS A 252 -23.96 1.77 5.93
C LYS A 252 -22.81 2.39 5.14
N PHE A 253 -21.59 2.31 5.68
CA PHE A 253 -20.41 2.82 5.02
C PHE A 253 -20.03 1.98 3.80
N MET A 254 -20.10 0.65 3.91
CA MET A 254 -19.88 -0.25 2.78
C MET A 254 -20.88 0.02 1.65
N ASP A 255 -22.18 0.15 1.95
CA ASP A 255 -23.17 0.50 0.92
C ASP A 255 -22.88 1.91 0.34
N TYR A 256 -22.47 2.86 1.17
CA TYR A 256 -22.10 4.20 0.73
C TYR A 256 -20.94 4.19 -0.28
N THR A 257 -19.82 3.55 0.03
CA THR A 257 -18.64 3.47 -0.84
C THR A 257 -18.93 2.67 -2.11
N GLN A 258 -19.65 1.54 -2.01
CA GLN A 258 -20.05 0.75 -3.17
C GLN A 258 -21.03 1.50 -4.06
N ASN A 259 -21.93 2.32 -3.49
CA ASN A 259 -22.80 3.22 -4.27
C ASN A 259 -21.99 4.28 -5.04
N GLN A 260 -20.88 4.79 -4.50
CA GLN A 260 -20.01 5.73 -5.23
C GLN A 260 -19.43 5.07 -6.48
N LEU A 261 -18.98 3.82 -6.37
CA LEU A 261 -18.47 3.03 -7.50
C LEU A 261 -19.59 2.68 -8.50
N ARG A 262 -20.76 2.21 -8.04
CA ARG A 262 -21.92 1.93 -8.90
C ARG A 262 -22.35 3.15 -9.72
N LYS A 263 -22.38 4.34 -9.10
CA LYS A 263 -22.70 5.60 -9.80
C LYS A 263 -21.70 5.97 -10.89
N LYS A 264 -20.49 5.41 -10.85
CA LYS A 264 -19.44 5.57 -11.85
C LYS A 264 -19.45 4.47 -12.90
N GLY A 265 -20.43 3.56 -12.84
CA GLY A 265 -20.68 2.54 -13.86
C GLY A 265 -20.01 1.20 -13.61
N LEU A 266 -19.39 1.00 -12.45
CA LEU A 266 -18.74 -0.27 -12.12
C LEU A 266 -19.78 -1.37 -11.90
N SER A 267 -19.47 -2.55 -12.45
CA SER A 267 -20.17 -3.80 -12.19
C SER A 267 -19.93 -4.32 -10.76
N SER A 268 -20.74 -5.27 -10.32
CA SER A 268 -20.55 -5.91 -9.01
C SER A 268 -19.23 -6.64 -8.91
N GLU A 269 -18.77 -7.25 -10.00
CA GLU A 269 -17.49 -7.94 -10.09
C GLU A 269 -16.32 -6.96 -9.93
N GLU A 270 -16.35 -5.80 -10.61
CA GLU A 270 -15.30 -4.78 -10.47
C GLU A 270 -15.27 -4.18 -9.07
N ILE A 271 -16.44 -3.94 -8.46
CA ILE A 271 -16.53 -3.48 -7.07
C ILE A 271 -15.94 -4.51 -6.11
N GLN A 272 -16.15 -5.80 -6.37
CA GLN A 272 -15.59 -6.87 -5.56
C GLN A 272 -14.05 -6.87 -5.59
N VAL A 273 -13.43 -6.51 -6.72
CA VAL A 273 -11.96 -6.36 -6.79
C VAL A 273 -11.48 -5.20 -5.91
N TYR A 274 -12.18 -4.06 -5.89
CA TYR A 274 -11.88 -2.97 -4.96
C TYR A 274 -11.98 -3.43 -3.50
N GLU A 275 -12.98 -4.24 -3.16
CA GLU A 275 -13.14 -4.77 -1.79
C GLU A 275 -12.08 -5.83 -1.43
N TYR A 276 -11.45 -6.49 -2.40
CA TYR A 276 -10.30 -7.35 -2.14
C TYR A 276 -9.00 -6.55 -1.98
N ALA A 277 -8.82 -5.51 -2.79
CA ALA A 277 -7.65 -4.62 -2.69
C ALA A 277 -7.68 -3.81 -1.39
N ASN A 278 -8.84 -3.25 -1.04
CA ASN A 278 -9.02 -2.42 0.14
C ASN A 278 -10.45 -2.57 0.67
N PRO A 279 -10.69 -3.57 1.54
CA PRO A 279 -11.99 -3.79 2.15
C PRO A 279 -12.53 -2.54 2.86
N SER A 280 -13.67 -2.03 2.40
CA SER A 280 -14.19 -0.73 2.83
C SER A 280 -14.62 -0.70 4.29
N TRP A 281 -14.96 -1.86 4.87
CA TRP A 281 -15.30 -2.00 6.29
C TRP A 281 -14.15 -1.59 7.23
N MET A 282 -12.89 -1.79 6.82
CA MET A 282 -11.73 -1.46 7.66
C MET A 282 -11.59 0.06 7.85
N SER A 283 -11.99 0.82 6.84
CA SER A 283 -11.95 2.28 6.85
C SER A 283 -12.79 2.89 7.96
N VAL A 284 -13.83 2.20 8.44
CA VAL A 284 -14.70 2.68 9.52
C VAL A 284 -13.90 2.88 10.80
N SER A 285 -13.15 1.86 11.22
CA SER A 285 -12.34 1.91 12.44
C SER A 285 -11.22 2.93 12.33
N GLY A 286 -10.57 3.04 11.16
CA GLY A 286 -9.54 4.04 10.91
C GLY A 286 -10.09 5.48 10.99
N LEU A 287 -11.21 5.75 10.32
CA LEU A 287 -11.83 7.09 10.28
C LEU A 287 -12.47 7.50 11.61
N LEU A 288 -13.08 6.57 12.35
CA LEU A 288 -13.54 6.83 13.72
C LEU A 288 -12.37 7.19 14.65
N ARG A 289 -11.27 6.46 14.52
CA ARG A 289 -10.05 6.72 15.28
C ARG A 289 -9.43 8.08 14.92
N TYR A 290 -9.40 8.42 13.64
CA TYR A 290 -8.99 9.74 13.15
C TYR A 290 -9.77 10.86 13.84
N TRP A 291 -11.11 10.82 13.82
CA TRP A 291 -11.92 11.85 14.48
C TRP A 291 -11.71 11.89 16.00
N LYS A 292 -11.55 10.73 16.64
CA LYS A 292 -11.21 10.65 18.07
C LYS A 292 -9.90 11.37 18.39
N LEU A 293 -8.85 11.15 17.60
CA LEU A 293 -7.56 11.81 17.79
C LEU A 293 -7.65 13.32 17.56
N LYS A 294 -8.40 13.75 16.53
CA LYS A 294 -8.62 15.15 16.21
C LYS A 294 -9.39 15.88 17.30
N GLN A 295 -10.43 15.27 17.85
CA GLN A 295 -11.16 15.81 19.02
C GLN A 295 -10.25 15.96 20.25
N GLN A 296 -9.26 15.06 20.39
CA GLN A 296 -8.27 15.10 21.48
C GLN A 296 -7.11 16.08 21.23
N GLY A 297 -7.04 16.75 20.07
CA GLY A 297 -5.94 17.63 19.69
C GLY A 297 -4.60 16.89 19.52
N ARG A 298 -4.64 15.60 19.22
CA ARG A 298 -3.44 14.76 19.03
C ARG A 298 -2.95 14.72 17.58
N ILE A 299 -3.83 15.14 16.66
CA ILE A 299 -3.59 15.35 15.24
C ILE A 299 -4.35 16.59 14.78
#